data_AF-C7NDU4-F1
#
_entry.id   AF-C7NDU4-F1
#
_cell.length_a   1.000
_cell.length_b   1.000
_cell.length_c   1.000
_cell.angle_alpha   90.00
_cell.angle_beta   90.00
_cell.angle_gamma   90.00
#
_symmetry.space_group_name_H-M   'P 1'
#
loop_
_entity.id
_entity.type
_entity.pdbx_description
1 polymer ?
#
loop_
_entity_poly.entity_id
_entity_poly.type
_entity_poly.pdbx_seq_one_letter_code
_entity_poly.pdbx_strand_id
1 'polypeptide(L)'
;MFWRNGFKAGAVTNKIFGLVIIILGVFFVSQINYSAGNNQAKKVKIEYFGRKDCKNCVNLEKFLKELSTKRDDFEYVEHKIDESKENKAFFDETTSKLKLVKGTPIIYIDGHIIQGFNTAETTGKEIENLINSGKTKDKVLSLKEYLKSGQAENGNVSSNGAVCTGDSVCEIPGLTKGAENQVLVNIPIINKTIDLTNYSLLTMSIILGTIDGFNPCAMWVLVLFLTALIAVGNKVKMFRVAGLFIFAEAIMYFLILNAWIYTWDFVGLDKWVTPIVGIVGIIGGIFFIKNYLKKGDTLECEVTNLEQRAKISRKIKDIANKPFTLLTALGIIGLALSVNVIEFACSVGIPQTYTKILQINDVSFWARQFYTIIYIIGYMIDDIIVFGLALLSVNQLQLTTKYSKWVNLFGGILMIILGLILLLKPSLLIM
;
A
#
# COMPACT_ATOMS: atom_id res chain seq x y z
N MET A 1 70.82 -93.19 13.09
CA MET A 1 71.00 -92.31 14.25
C MET A 1 69.67 -91.57 14.46
N PHE A 2 69.15 -91.60 15.69
CA PHE A 2 67.76 -91.34 16.07
C PHE A 2 67.39 -89.82 16.15
N TRP A 3 66.15 -89.53 15.75
CA TRP A 3 65.18 -88.52 16.25
C TRP A 3 65.44 -87.00 16.16
N ARG A 4 64.58 -86.30 15.40
CA ARG A 4 63.82 -85.15 15.93
C ARG A 4 62.52 -84.88 15.15
N ASN A 5 61.44 -84.77 15.93
CA ASN A 5 60.07 -84.35 15.61
C ASN A 5 60.02 -82.93 15.01
N GLY A 6 58.99 -82.45 14.33
CA GLY A 6 57.63 -82.93 14.08
C GLY A 6 56.78 -81.83 13.42
N PHE A 7 55.50 -82.15 13.25
CA PHE A 7 54.38 -81.33 12.73
C PHE A 7 54.21 -81.18 11.21
N LYS A 8 53.44 -82.14 10.67
CA LYS A 8 52.56 -81.96 9.51
C LYS A 8 51.41 -81.02 9.90
N ALA A 9 51.32 -79.85 9.27
CA ALA A 9 50.06 -79.14 9.04
C ALA A 9 49.95 -79.06 7.51
N GLY A 10 49.16 -79.88 6.84
CA GLY A 10 47.74 -80.07 7.09
C GLY A 10 47.02 -79.11 6.15
N ALA A 11 46.71 -79.61 4.95
CA ALA A 11 46.14 -78.92 3.79
C ALA A 11 44.71 -78.38 4.02
N VAL A 12 44.52 -77.56 5.05
CA VAL A 12 43.23 -77.04 5.50
C VAL A 12 43.08 -75.54 5.17
N THR A 13 44.17 -74.82 5.00
CA THR A 13 44.17 -73.36 4.77
C THR A 13 43.64 -72.93 3.39
N ASN A 14 43.83 -73.73 2.33
CA ASN A 14 43.36 -73.35 0.99
C ASN A 14 41.86 -73.52 0.76
N LYS A 15 41.19 -74.45 1.44
CA LYS A 15 39.72 -74.62 1.30
C LYS A 15 38.94 -73.56 2.06
N ILE A 16 39.45 -73.11 3.21
CA ILE A 16 38.80 -72.05 4.01
C ILE A 16 38.94 -70.69 3.31
N PHE A 17 40.08 -70.40 2.68
CA PHE A 17 40.28 -69.14 1.96
C PHE A 17 39.36 -69.00 0.73
N GLY A 18 39.16 -70.09 -0.02
CA GLY A 18 38.22 -70.10 -1.15
C GLY A 18 36.75 -69.93 -0.71
N LEU A 19 36.38 -70.52 0.43
CA LEU A 19 35.01 -70.44 0.95
C LEU A 19 34.71 -69.05 1.54
N VAL A 20 35.70 -68.38 2.13
CA VAL A 20 35.59 -66.99 2.61
C VAL A 20 35.46 -66.01 1.44
N ILE A 21 36.17 -66.21 0.32
CA ILE A 21 36.04 -65.35 -0.88
C ILE A 21 34.67 -65.53 -1.55
N ILE A 22 34.13 -66.75 -1.59
CA ILE A 22 32.79 -67.00 -2.14
C ILE A 22 31.71 -66.40 -1.24
N ILE A 23 31.85 -66.50 0.10
CA ILE A 23 30.91 -65.87 1.03
C ILE A 23 30.98 -64.34 0.97
N LEU A 24 32.17 -63.74 0.86
CA LEU A 24 32.34 -62.29 0.66
C LEU A 24 31.82 -61.81 -0.70
N GLY A 25 31.96 -62.63 -1.75
CA GLY A 25 31.40 -62.35 -3.08
C GLY A 25 29.87 -62.37 -3.09
N VAL A 26 29.24 -63.33 -2.41
CA VAL A 26 27.78 -63.41 -2.26
C VAL A 26 27.26 -62.29 -1.34
N PHE A 27 28.05 -61.85 -0.36
CA PHE A 27 27.73 -60.68 0.47
C PHE A 27 27.85 -59.35 -0.31
N PHE A 28 28.78 -59.24 -1.27
CA PHE A 28 28.91 -58.03 -2.10
C PHE A 28 27.85 -57.94 -3.20
N VAL A 29 27.44 -59.06 -3.81
CA VAL A 29 26.39 -59.06 -4.84
C VAL A 29 24.99 -58.83 -4.24
N SER A 30 24.76 -59.22 -2.98
CA SER A 30 23.50 -58.93 -2.27
C SER A 30 23.34 -57.48 -1.83
N GLN A 31 24.39 -56.64 -1.92
CA GLN A 31 24.31 -55.19 -1.68
C GLN A 31 24.06 -54.38 -2.97
N ILE A 32 24.12 -54.99 -4.16
CA ILE A 32 23.91 -54.29 -5.45
C ILE A 32 22.43 -54.28 -5.87
N ASN A 33 21.56 -55.05 -5.20
CA ASN A 33 20.12 -55.08 -5.44
C ASN A 33 19.28 -54.43 -4.32
N TYR A 34 19.87 -53.59 -3.48
CA TYR A 34 19.06 -52.57 -2.82
C TYR A 34 18.60 -51.60 -3.89
N SER A 35 17.40 -51.89 -4.40
CA SER A 35 16.58 -50.96 -5.14
C SER A 35 16.69 -49.62 -4.44
N ALA A 36 17.36 -48.67 -5.10
CA ALA A 36 17.17 -47.27 -4.84
C ALA A 36 15.67 -47.04 -5.09
N GLY A 37 14.88 -47.20 -4.04
CA GLY A 37 13.54 -46.67 -3.97
C GLY A 37 13.70 -45.23 -4.42
N ASN A 38 13.14 -44.94 -5.58
CA ASN A 38 13.17 -43.65 -6.23
C ASN A 38 12.46 -42.66 -5.31
N ASN A 39 13.16 -42.19 -4.27
CA ASN A 39 12.81 -41.00 -3.52
C ASN A 39 13.10 -39.81 -4.43
N GLN A 40 12.35 -39.71 -5.53
CA GLN A 40 12.02 -38.40 -6.04
C GLN A 40 11.39 -37.67 -4.87
N ALA A 41 12.11 -36.69 -4.33
CA ALA A 41 11.58 -35.78 -3.33
C ALA A 41 10.20 -35.33 -3.82
N LYS A 42 9.16 -35.67 -3.04
CA LYS A 42 7.78 -35.47 -3.44
C LYS A 42 7.53 -33.96 -3.50
N LYS A 43 7.60 -33.39 -4.69
CA LYS A 43 7.46 -31.94 -4.89
C LYS A 43 6.05 -31.51 -4.51
N VAL A 44 5.94 -30.41 -3.79
CA VAL A 44 4.63 -29.81 -3.50
C VAL A 44 4.09 -29.18 -4.78
N LYS A 45 2.88 -29.58 -5.19
CA LYS A 45 2.24 -29.05 -6.40
C LYS A 45 1.41 -27.82 -6.08
N ILE A 46 1.70 -26.74 -6.79
CA ILE A 46 0.94 -25.48 -6.77
C ILE A 46 0.09 -25.44 -8.05
N GLU A 47 -1.21 -25.26 -7.92
CA GLU A 47 -2.09 -25.05 -9.08
C GLU A 47 -2.75 -23.69 -8.95
N TYR A 48 -2.73 -22.87 -9.98
CA TYR A 48 -3.42 -21.58 -9.91
C TYR A 48 -4.18 -21.25 -11.19
N PHE A 49 -5.28 -20.52 -11.06
CA PHE A 49 -6.04 -19.98 -12.19
C PHE A 49 -5.53 -18.58 -12.53
N GLY A 50 -5.15 -18.38 -13.78
CA GLY A 50 -4.58 -17.12 -14.28
C GLY A 50 -5.23 -16.66 -15.59
N ARG A 51 -4.99 -15.40 -15.95
CA ARG A 51 -5.38 -14.79 -17.23
C ARG A 51 -4.38 -13.71 -17.63
N LYS A 52 -4.20 -13.46 -18.93
CA LYS A 52 -3.19 -12.54 -19.46
C LYS A 52 -3.39 -11.08 -19.08
N ASP A 53 -4.65 -10.64 -18.94
CA ASP A 53 -5.02 -9.26 -18.60
C ASP A 53 -4.95 -8.96 -17.09
N CYS A 54 -4.59 -9.96 -16.26
CA CYS A 54 -4.54 -9.85 -14.81
C CYS A 54 -3.12 -9.52 -14.32
N LYS A 55 -2.91 -8.28 -13.86
CA LYS A 55 -1.62 -7.81 -13.32
C LYS A 55 -1.10 -8.67 -12.16
N ASN A 56 -1.98 -9.08 -11.25
CA ASN A 56 -1.60 -9.89 -10.09
C ASN A 56 -1.21 -11.32 -10.48
N CYS A 57 -1.78 -11.84 -11.57
CA CYS A 57 -1.43 -13.15 -12.12
C CYS A 57 -0.01 -13.12 -12.71
N VAL A 58 0.32 -12.06 -13.45
CA VAL A 58 1.69 -11.82 -13.98
C VAL A 58 2.71 -11.68 -12.83
N ASN A 59 2.35 -10.95 -11.78
CA ASN A 59 3.20 -10.79 -10.60
C ASN A 59 3.44 -12.11 -9.87
N LEU A 60 2.40 -12.94 -9.71
CA LEU A 60 2.50 -14.27 -9.13
C LEU A 60 3.40 -15.17 -9.98
N GLU A 61 3.21 -15.20 -11.30
CA GLU A 61 4.04 -16.00 -12.21
C GLU A 61 5.52 -15.62 -12.10
N LYS A 62 5.81 -14.31 -12.08
CA LYS A 62 7.17 -13.79 -11.88
C LYS A 62 7.76 -14.26 -10.55
N PHE A 63 6.99 -14.15 -9.45
CA PHE A 63 7.40 -14.63 -8.13
C PHE A 63 7.71 -16.14 -8.12
N LEU A 64 6.80 -16.97 -8.64
CA LEU A 64 6.98 -18.43 -8.70
C LEU A 64 8.18 -18.83 -9.54
N LYS A 65 8.41 -18.14 -10.66
CA LYS A 65 9.59 -18.34 -11.51
C LYS A 65 10.88 -18.01 -10.76
N GLU A 66 10.94 -16.86 -10.09
CA GLU A 66 12.09 -16.50 -9.26
C GLU A 66 12.30 -17.49 -8.11
N LEU A 67 11.23 -17.95 -7.45
CA LEU A 67 11.29 -18.92 -6.37
C LEU A 67 11.81 -20.29 -6.86
N SER A 68 11.43 -20.72 -8.06
CA SER A 68 11.88 -21.98 -8.67
C SER A 68 13.37 -22.01 -9.01
N THR A 69 14.03 -20.84 -9.09
CA THR A 69 15.49 -20.77 -9.22
C THR A 69 16.23 -20.95 -7.90
N LYS A 70 15.53 -20.72 -6.77
CA LYS A 70 16.11 -20.80 -5.43
C LYS A 70 15.84 -22.14 -4.75
N ARG A 71 14.78 -22.85 -5.16
CA ARG A 71 14.29 -24.08 -4.52
C ARG A 71 13.71 -25.03 -5.57
N ASP A 72 13.93 -26.33 -5.39
CA ASP A 72 13.53 -27.41 -6.32
C ASP A 72 12.44 -28.35 -5.77
N ASP A 73 11.91 -28.00 -4.61
CA ASP A 73 11.00 -28.76 -3.75
C ASP A 73 9.50 -28.56 -4.05
N PHE A 74 9.18 -27.78 -5.08
CA PHE A 74 7.83 -27.55 -5.56
C PHE A 74 7.78 -27.53 -7.09
N GLU A 75 6.57 -27.68 -7.62
CA GLU A 75 6.24 -27.44 -9.03
C GLU A 75 4.95 -26.61 -9.10
N TYR A 76 4.77 -25.85 -10.17
CA TYR A 76 3.56 -25.03 -10.35
C TYR A 76 2.94 -25.21 -11.73
N VAL A 77 1.60 -25.14 -11.78
CA VAL A 77 0.81 -25.25 -13.00
C VAL A 77 -0.19 -24.08 -13.06
N GLU A 78 -0.17 -23.37 -14.17
CA GLU A 78 -1.18 -22.34 -14.48
C GLU A 78 -2.33 -22.93 -15.30
N HIS A 79 -3.55 -22.74 -14.81
CA HIS A 79 -4.79 -22.98 -15.53
C HIS A 79 -5.26 -21.66 -16.14
N LYS A 80 -4.83 -21.39 -17.38
CA LYS A 80 -5.21 -20.17 -18.12
C LYS A 80 -6.68 -20.17 -18.51
N ILE A 81 -7.48 -19.32 -17.89
CA ILE A 81 -8.95 -19.31 -18.06
C ILE A 81 -9.41 -18.50 -19.29
N ASP A 82 -8.54 -17.67 -19.85
CA ASP A 82 -8.77 -16.85 -21.04
C ASP A 82 -8.41 -17.58 -22.34
N GLU A 83 -7.53 -18.60 -22.27
CA GLU A 83 -7.07 -19.36 -23.43
C GLU A 83 -7.79 -20.71 -23.64
N SER A 84 -8.38 -21.28 -22.58
CA SER A 84 -8.99 -22.62 -22.63
C SER A 84 -10.41 -22.64 -22.04
N LYS A 85 -11.37 -23.08 -22.86
CA LYS A 85 -12.76 -23.30 -22.42
C LYS A 85 -12.84 -24.37 -21.32
N GLU A 86 -11.96 -25.38 -21.35
CA GLU A 86 -11.91 -26.41 -20.31
C GLU A 86 -11.42 -25.82 -18.98
N ASN A 87 -10.37 -24.99 -19.01
CA ASN A 87 -9.86 -24.32 -17.80
C ASN A 87 -10.88 -23.32 -17.25
N LYS A 88 -11.62 -22.64 -18.13
CA LYS A 88 -12.70 -21.74 -17.72
C LYS A 88 -13.84 -22.50 -17.03
N ALA A 89 -14.27 -23.62 -17.59
CA ALA A 89 -15.27 -24.48 -16.97
C ALA A 89 -14.78 -25.04 -15.63
N PHE A 90 -13.51 -25.43 -15.54
CA PHE A 90 -12.90 -25.90 -14.30
C PHE A 90 -12.82 -24.81 -13.23
N PHE A 91 -12.50 -23.58 -13.62
CA PHE A 91 -12.55 -22.40 -12.75
C PHE A 91 -13.97 -22.11 -12.25
N ASP A 92 -14.97 -22.15 -13.14
CA ASP A 92 -16.37 -21.92 -12.77
C ASP A 92 -16.91 -23.02 -11.83
N GLU A 93 -16.54 -24.28 -12.06
CA GLU A 93 -16.87 -25.39 -11.15
C GLU A 93 -16.22 -25.19 -9.78
N THR A 94 -14.92 -24.88 -9.76
CA THR A 94 -14.12 -24.69 -8.53
C THR A 94 -14.69 -23.55 -7.70
N THR A 95 -14.91 -22.39 -8.31
CA THR A 95 -15.45 -21.21 -7.63
C THR A 95 -16.87 -21.44 -7.11
N SER A 96 -17.71 -22.18 -7.85
CA SER A 96 -19.07 -22.50 -7.42
C SER A 96 -19.10 -23.49 -6.25
N LYS A 97 -18.30 -24.57 -6.32
CA LYS A 97 -18.22 -25.59 -5.26
C LYS A 97 -17.66 -25.05 -3.97
N LEU A 98 -16.59 -24.25 -4.06
CA LEU A 98 -15.90 -23.68 -2.91
C LEU A 98 -16.48 -22.32 -2.47
N LYS A 99 -17.55 -21.83 -3.12
CA LYS A 99 -18.18 -20.52 -2.87
C LYS A 99 -17.17 -19.37 -2.88
N LEU A 100 -16.21 -19.44 -3.79
CA LEU A 100 -15.14 -18.45 -3.95
C LEU A 100 -15.61 -17.29 -4.84
N VAL A 101 -14.87 -16.20 -4.76
CA VAL A 101 -15.02 -15.11 -5.71
C VAL A 101 -14.56 -15.55 -7.09
N LYS A 102 -15.34 -15.20 -8.11
CA LYS A 102 -14.97 -15.39 -9.51
C LYS A 102 -13.96 -14.34 -9.99
N GLY A 103 -12.74 -14.40 -9.48
CA GLY A 103 -11.64 -13.67 -10.09
C GLY A 103 -10.29 -14.34 -9.90
N THR A 104 -9.27 -13.77 -10.53
CA THR A 104 -7.91 -14.36 -10.62
C THR A 104 -6.84 -13.45 -9.99
N PRO A 105 -5.72 -13.99 -9.49
CA PRO A 105 -5.40 -15.41 -9.42
C PRO A 105 -6.10 -16.13 -8.26
N ILE A 106 -6.45 -17.40 -8.43
CA ILE A 106 -6.82 -18.30 -7.32
C ILE A 106 -5.75 -19.37 -7.25
N ILE A 107 -5.08 -19.51 -6.12
CA ILE A 107 -3.92 -20.36 -5.92
C ILE A 107 -4.33 -21.50 -5.00
N TYR A 108 -3.97 -22.73 -5.35
CA TYR A 108 -4.20 -23.94 -4.57
C TYR A 108 -2.87 -24.57 -4.21
N ILE A 109 -2.68 -24.85 -2.92
CA ILE A 109 -1.49 -25.52 -2.38
C ILE A 109 -1.93 -26.44 -1.25
N ASP A 110 -1.80 -27.76 -1.44
CA ASP A 110 -1.98 -28.76 -0.38
C ASP A 110 -3.23 -28.55 0.50
N GLY A 111 -4.42 -28.52 -0.12
CA GLY A 111 -5.70 -28.34 0.58
C GLY A 111 -6.01 -26.91 1.03
N HIS A 112 -5.12 -25.95 0.74
CA HIS A 112 -5.32 -24.53 1.01
C HIS A 112 -5.61 -23.78 -0.28
N ILE A 113 -6.54 -22.84 -0.21
CA ILE A 113 -6.89 -21.95 -1.32
C ILE A 113 -6.51 -20.53 -0.92
N ILE A 114 -5.75 -19.84 -1.76
CA ILE A 114 -5.41 -18.42 -1.62
C ILE A 114 -6.10 -17.66 -2.75
N GLN A 115 -6.95 -16.69 -2.42
CA GLN A 115 -7.54 -15.78 -3.38
C GLN A 115 -6.67 -14.53 -3.52
N GLY A 116 -6.08 -14.37 -4.71
CA GLY A 116 -5.28 -13.23 -5.13
C GLY A 116 -3.79 -13.33 -4.84
N PHE A 117 -3.03 -12.34 -5.30
CA PHE A 117 -1.60 -12.20 -5.01
C PHE A 117 -1.22 -10.73 -4.91
N ASN A 118 -0.51 -10.35 -3.83
CA ASN A 118 -0.02 -8.99 -3.62
C ASN A 118 1.48 -8.88 -3.88
N THR A 119 2.32 -9.36 -2.96
CA THR A 119 3.79 -9.28 -3.04
C THR A 119 4.48 -10.54 -2.55
N ALA A 120 5.78 -10.67 -2.82
CA ALA A 120 6.62 -11.76 -2.34
C ALA A 120 6.69 -11.82 -0.80
N GLU A 121 6.65 -10.66 -0.15
CA GLU A 121 6.79 -10.52 1.30
C GLU A 121 5.49 -10.80 2.07
N THR A 122 4.35 -10.81 1.36
CA THR A 122 3.01 -11.03 1.91
C THR A 122 2.49 -12.42 1.48
N THR A 123 1.70 -12.47 0.40
CA THR A 123 1.17 -13.72 -0.17
C THR A 123 2.31 -14.68 -0.55
N GLY A 124 3.46 -14.17 -0.99
CA GLY A 124 4.63 -15.02 -1.28
C GLY A 124 5.15 -15.79 -0.07
N LYS A 125 5.20 -15.18 1.13
CA LYS A 125 5.57 -15.89 2.36
C LYS A 125 4.54 -16.93 2.77
N GLU A 126 3.25 -16.63 2.57
CA GLU A 126 2.18 -17.60 2.79
C GLU A 126 2.36 -18.83 1.89
N ILE A 127 2.63 -18.60 0.60
CA ILE A 127 2.96 -19.65 -0.37
C ILE A 127 4.18 -20.46 0.09
N GLU A 128 5.28 -19.81 0.50
CA GLU A 128 6.48 -20.50 0.99
C GLU A 128 6.22 -21.35 2.24
N ASN A 129 5.40 -20.85 3.18
CA ASN A 129 5.01 -21.59 4.38
C ASN A 129 4.17 -22.82 4.03
N LEU A 130 3.23 -22.68 3.09
CA LEU A 130 2.42 -23.81 2.62
C LEU A 130 3.27 -24.86 1.90
N ILE A 131 4.24 -24.44 1.07
CA ILE A 131 5.22 -25.36 0.48
C ILE A 131 5.96 -26.12 1.58
N ASN A 132 6.47 -25.43 2.61
CA ASN A 132 7.18 -26.09 3.71
C ASN A 132 6.29 -27.10 4.46
N SER A 133 5.02 -26.77 4.68
CA SER A 133 4.05 -27.66 5.34
C SER A 133 3.65 -28.87 4.49
N GLY A 134 3.54 -28.70 3.17
CA GLY A 134 3.15 -29.77 2.24
C GLY A 134 4.23 -30.85 2.09
N LYS A 135 5.50 -30.50 2.30
CA LYS A 135 6.62 -31.46 2.25
C LYS A 135 6.53 -32.58 3.28
N THR A 136 5.94 -32.31 4.44
CA THR A 136 5.91 -33.26 5.54
C THR A 136 4.77 -34.27 5.41
N LYS A 137 3.93 -34.13 4.38
CA LYS A 137 2.78 -35.00 4.14
C LYS A 137 3.10 -36.12 3.17
N ASP A 138 2.58 -37.31 3.49
CA ASP A 138 2.72 -38.51 2.66
C ASP A 138 1.97 -38.42 1.33
N LYS A 139 0.99 -37.52 1.17
CA LYS A 139 0.24 -37.31 -0.08
C LYS A 139 -0.27 -35.87 -0.20
N VAL A 140 0.19 -35.17 -1.24
CA VAL A 140 -0.35 -33.88 -1.68
C VAL A 140 -1.42 -34.16 -2.75
N LEU A 141 -2.66 -33.72 -2.52
CA LEU A 141 -3.75 -33.88 -3.48
C LEU A 141 -3.68 -32.80 -4.56
N SER A 142 -3.96 -33.15 -5.81
CA SER A 142 -4.24 -32.14 -6.85
C SER A 142 -5.57 -31.43 -6.60
N LEU A 143 -5.79 -30.26 -7.22
CA LEU A 143 -7.02 -29.50 -7.03
C LEU A 143 -8.27 -30.32 -7.45
N LYS A 144 -8.17 -31.09 -8.54
CA LYS A 144 -9.27 -31.97 -8.99
C LYS A 144 -9.56 -33.09 -7.99
N GLU A 145 -8.55 -33.63 -7.30
CA GLU A 145 -8.74 -34.65 -6.27
C GLU A 145 -9.28 -34.04 -4.98
N TYR A 146 -8.82 -32.84 -4.62
CA TYR A 146 -9.30 -32.08 -3.46
C TYR A 146 -10.79 -31.72 -3.58
N LEU A 147 -11.24 -31.31 -4.77
CA LEU A 147 -12.66 -31.05 -5.04
C LEU A 147 -13.55 -32.32 -5.00
N LYS A 148 -12.95 -33.51 -5.12
CA LYS A 148 -13.65 -34.81 -5.07
C LYS A 148 -13.59 -35.48 -3.69
N SER A 149 -12.67 -35.09 -2.82
CA SER A 149 -12.43 -35.75 -1.53
C SER A 149 -13.39 -35.34 -0.41
N GLY A 150 -14.32 -34.39 -0.66
CA GLY A 150 -15.23 -33.83 0.33
C GLY A 150 -14.56 -32.90 1.36
N GLN A 151 -13.22 -32.81 1.37
CA GLN A 151 -12.46 -31.89 2.24
C GLN A 151 -12.59 -30.42 1.81
N ALA A 152 -13.12 -30.18 0.62
CA ALA A 152 -13.46 -28.88 0.06
C ALA A 152 -14.42 -28.06 0.94
N GLU A 153 -15.31 -28.71 1.70
CA GLU A 153 -16.27 -28.01 2.58
C GLU A 153 -15.64 -27.50 3.88
N ASN A 154 -14.48 -28.05 4.28
CA ASN A 154 -13.72 -27.66 5.47
C ASN A 154 -12.35 -27.04 5.11
N GLY A 155 -12.19 -26.58 3.86
CA GLY A 155 -10.95 -26.02 3.35
C GLY A 155 -10.57 -24.69 4.00
N ASN A 156 -9.28 -24.53 4.33
CA ASN A 156 -8.74 -23.24 4.75
C ASN A 156 -8.63 -22.34 3.50
N VAL A 157 -9.58 -21.43 3.33
CA VAL A 157 -9.56 -20.39 2.30
C VAL A 157 -8.96 -19.12 2.91
N SER A 158 -7.81 -18.72 2.39
CA SER A 158 -7.16 -17.44 2.66
C SER A 158 -7.50 -16.45 1.55
N SER A 159 -7.91 -15.22 1.90
CA SER A 159 -8.30 -14.19 0.92
C SER A 159 -7.47 -12.93 1.10
N ASN A 160 -6.15 -13.10 1.23
CA ASN A 160 -5.21 -12.03 1.55
C ASN A 160 -4.67 -11.30 0.31
N GLY A 161 -4.97 -11.77 -0.89
CA GLY A 161 -4.47 -11.21 -2.14
C GLY A 161 -5.53 -10.45 -2.95
N ALA A 162 -5.09 -9.55 -3.82
CA ALA A 162 -5.98 -8.87 -4.74
C ALA A 162 -6.39 -9.76 -5.92
N VAL A 163 -7.70 -9.78 -6.22
CA VAL A 163 -8.35 -10.64 -7.21
C VAL A 163 -8.96 -9.78 -8.34
N CYS A 164 -8.93 -10.26 -9.59
CA CYS A 164 -9.52 -9.57 -10.76
C CYS A 164 -10.78 -10.32 -11.25
N THR A 165 -11.96 -9.70 -11.20
CA THR A 165 -13.22 -10.26 -11.77
C THR A 165 -13.34 -9.91 -13.26
N GLY A 166 -14.22 -10.63 -13.98
CA GLY A 166 -14.21 -10.75 -15.44
C GLY A 166 -14.58 -9.51 -16.26
N ASP A 167 -15.20 -8.48 -15.68
CA ASP A 167 -15.67 -7.31 -16.43
C ASP A 167 -15.43 -6.04 -15.61
N SER A 168 -14.26 -5.42 -15.80
CA SER A 168 -13.81 -4.16 -15.18
C SER A 168 -13.79 -4.12 -13.63
N VAL A 169 -12.70 -3.55 -13.11
CA VAL A 169 -12.41 -3.33 -11.68
C VAL A 169 -11.99 -4.59 -10.91
N CYS A 170 -10.83 -4.51 -10.27
CA CYS A 170 -10.43 -5.43 -9.20
C CYS A 170 -11.32 -5.18 -7.98
N GLU A 171 -12.50 -5.77 -7.95
CA GLU A 171 -13.28 -5.84 -6.72
C GLU A 171 -12.63 -6.85 -5.76
N ILE A 172 -12.73 -6.58 -4.46
CA ILE A 172 -12.51 -7.58 -3.40
C ILE A 172 -13.90 -7.96 -2.86
N PRO A 173 -14.57 -8.99 -3.40
CA PRO A 173 -15.73 -9.57 -2.76
C PRO A 173 -15.30 -10.60 -1.70
N GLY A 174 -16.09 -10.75 -0.63
CA GLY A 174 -16.08 -11.98 0.17
C GLY A 174 -14.87 -12.23 1.07
N LEU A 175 -14.63 -11.35 2.05
CA LEU A 175 -13.92 -11.73 3.28
C LEU A 175 -14.84 -12.62 4.11
N THR A 176 -14.84 -13.94 3.87
CA THR A 176 -15.54 -14.88 4.75
C THR A 176 -14.90 -14.82 6.13
N LYS A 177 -15.73 -14.47 7.14
CA LYS A 177 -15.43 -14.51 8.57
C LYS A 177 -14.63 -15.77 8.92
N GLY A 178 -13.33 -15.63 9.19
CA GLY A 178 -12.53 -16.74 9.73
C GLY A 178 -11.03 -16.72 9.48
N ALA A 179 -10.48 -15.90 8.58
CA ALA A 179 -9.04 -15.85 8.34
C ALA A 179 -8.43 -14.52 8.85
N GLU A 180 -7.40 -14.65 9.68
CA GLU A 180 -6.85 -13.62 10.56
C GLU A 180 -6.14 -12.46 9.82
N ASN A 181 -6.76 -11.28 9.82
CA ASN A 181 -6.27 -10.05 10.49
C ASN A 181 -4.74 -9.77 10.49
N GLN A 182 -4.07 -9.71 9.34
CA GLN A 182 -2.73 -9.09 9.25
C GLN A 182 -2.61 -8.13 8.07
N VAL A 183 -2.87 -6.85 8.32
CA VAL A 183 -2.56 -5.73 7.41
C VAL A 183 -1.16 -5.22 7.75
N LEU A 184 -0.13 -5.78 7.11
CA LEU A 184 1.26 -5.37 7.30
C LEU A 184 1.62 -4.20 6.38
N VAL A 185 2.09 -3.09 6.96
CA VAL A 185 2.57 -1.91 6.23
C VAL A 185 4.06 -1.71 6.50
N ASN A 186 4.85 -1.65 5.43
CA ASN A 186 6.31 -1.55 5.50
C ASN A 186 6.79 -0.11 5.41
N ILE A 187 7.31 0.46 6.50
CA ILE A 187 7.84 1.84 6.46
C ILE A 187 9.23 1.84 5.81
N PRO A 188 9.40 2.39 4.59
CA PRO A 188 10.64 2.30 3.82
C PRO A 188 11.83 3.04 4.46
N ILE A 189 11.55 4.05 5.30
CA ILE A 189 12.58 4.85 5.98
C ILE A 189 13.18 4.10 7.19
N ILE A 190 12.37 3.26 7.86
CA ILE A 190 12.74 2.56 9.10
C ILE A 190 13.00 1.07 8.81
N ASN A 191 12.71 0.62 7.58
CA ASN A 191 12.78 -0.78 7.15
C ASN A 191 12.06 -1.72 8.11
N LYS A 192 10.92 -1.25 8.65
CA LYS A 192 10.16 -1.92 9.70
C LYS A 192 8.74 -2.13 9.21
N THR A 193 8.31 -3.39 9.25
CA THR A 193 6.92 -3.79 9.02
C THR A 193 6.11 -3.57 10.29
N ILE A 194 5.10 -2.72 10.20
CA ILE A 194 4.11 -2.51 11.25
C ILE A 194 2.85 -3.26 10.86
N ASP A 195 2.38 -4.14 11.74
CA ASP A 195 1.07 -4.74 11.61
C ASP A 195 0.01 -3.73 12.07
N LEU A 196 -0.72 -3.19 11.10
CA LEU A 196 -1.81 -2.25 11.33
C LEU A 196 -3.01 -2.88 12.02
N THR A 197 -3.06 -4.22 12.11
CA THR A 197 -4.16 -4.93 12.76
C THR A 197 -4.13 -4.81 14.29
N ASN A 198 -2.99 -4.44 14.86
CA ASN A 198 -2.86 -4.16 16.29
C ASN A 198 -3.41 -2.78 16.69
N TYR A 199 -3.75 -1.93 15.72
CA TYR A 199 -4.26 -0.60 15.98
C TYR A 199 -5.77 -0.54 15.72
N SER A 200 -6.49 0.10 16.63
CA SER A 200 -7.92 0.33 16.43
C SER A 200 -8.15 1.25 15.23
N LEU A 201 -9.28 1.08 14.54
CA LEU A 201 -9.72 1.97 13.46
C LEU A 201 -9.81 3.44 13.91
N LEU A 202 -10.12 3.66 15.20
CA LEU A 202 -10.14 5.00 15.79
C LEU A 202 -8.73 5.61 15.80
N THR A 203 -7.74 4.85 16.29
CA THR A 203 -6.35 5.28 16.34
C THR A 203 -5.82 5.58 14.94
N MET A 204 -6.13 4.74 13.95
CA MET A 204 -5.73 4.96 12.56
C MET A 204 -6.37 6.20 11.96
N SER A 205 -7.65 6.43 12.24
CA SER A 205 -8.35 7.64 11.76
C SER A 205 -7.68 8.90 12.29
N ILE A 206 -7.31 8.93 13.58
CA ILE A 206 -6.63 10.07 14.18
C ILE A 206 -5.22 10.26 13.60
N ILE A 207 -4.41 9.20 13.57
CA ILE A 207 -3.01 9.30 13.13
C ILE A 207 -2.93 9.68 11.66
N LEU A 208 -3.65 8.95 10.79
CA LEU A 208 -3.59 9.19 9.35
C LEU A 208 -4.22 10.54 8.98
N GLY A 209 -5.35 10.91 9.60
CA GLY A 209 -5.95 12.22 9.41
C GLY A 209 -5.01 13.35 9.83
N THR A 210 -4.35 13.22 10.99
CA THR A 210 -3.38 14.24 11.44
C THR A 210 -2.19 14.34 10.48
N ILE A 211 -1.59 13.22 10.08
CA ILE A 211 -0.45 13.23 9.15
C ILE A 211 -0.86 13.84 7.80
N ASP A 212 -2.07 13.55 7.34
CA ASP A 212 -2.64 14.13 6.11
C ASP A 212 -2.82 15.66 6.23
N GLY A 213 -3.31 16.16 7.37
CA GLY A 213 -3.48 17.59 7.63
C GLY A 213 -2.16 18.36 7.57
N PHE A 214 -1.08 17.80 8.13
CA PHE A 214 0.27 18.37 8.07
C PHE A 214 0.93 18.22 6.67
N ASN A 215 0.24 18.67 5.63
CA ASN A 215 0.70 18.64 4.25
C ASN A 215 1.49 19.90 3.89
N PRO A 216 2.71 19.78 3.35
CA PRO A 216 3.53 20.93 2.99
C PRO A 216 2.91 21.81 1.90
N CYS A 217 2.00 21.30 1.07
CA CYS A 217 1.26 22.11 0.10
C CYS A 217 0.26 23.06 0.79
N ALA A 218 -0.48 22.54 1.78
CA ALA A 218 -1.49 23.25 2.58
C ALA A 218 -0.87 24.43 3.33
N MET A 219 0.19 24.14 4.08
CA MET A 219 0.81 25.08 5.01
C MET A 219 1.27 26.38 4.34
N TRP A 220 1.66 26.35 3.06
CA TRP A 220 2.10 27.56 2.35
C TRP A 220 0.96 28.41 1.83
N VAL A 221 -0.12 27.79 1.36
CA VAL A 221 -1.33 28.52 0.98
C VAL A 221 -1.95 29.17 2.22
N LEU A 222 -1.96 28.43 3.33
CA LEU A 222 -2.41 28.89 4.62
C LEU A 222 -1.67 30.14 5.10
N VAL A 223 -0.33 30.17 5.00
CA VAL A 223 0.46 31.36 5.39
C VAL A 223 0.14 32.60 4.53
N LEU A 224 -0.04 32.43 3.22
CA LEU A 224 -0.44 33.53 2.34
C LEU A 224 -1.84 34.05 2.70
N PHE A 225 -2.77 33.14 2.94
CA PHE A 225 -4.13 33.46 3.35
C PHE A 225 -4.17 34.15 4.71
N LEU A 226 -3.39 33.68 5.68
CA LEU A 226 -3.21 34.34 6.98
C LEU A 226 -2.67 35.76 6.84
N THR A 227 -1.70 35.99 5.97
CA THR A 227 -1.13 37.32 5.74
C THR A 227 -2.20 38.28 5.20
N ALA A 228 -3.04 37.82 4.27
CA ALA A 228 -4.17 38.58 3.76
C ALA A 228 -5.25 38.81 4.84
N LEU A 229 -5.52 37.81 5.68
CA LEU A 229 -6.48 37.90 6.77
C LEU A 229 -6.07 38.88 7.87
N ILE A 230 -4.79 38.88 8.26
CA ILE A 230 -4.25 39.83 9.25
C ILE A 230 -4.39 41.27 8.74
N ALA A 231 -4.27 41.49 7.42
CA ALA A 231 -4.46 42.81 6.81
C ALA A 231 -5.90 43.36 6.93
N VAL A 232 -6.89 42.51 7.22
CA VAL A 232 -8.28 42.92 7.51
C VAL A 232 -8.37 43.63 8.86
N GLY A 233 -7.51 43.30 9.83
CA GLY A 233 -7.35 43.98 11.13
C GLY A 233 -8.53 43.84 12.12
N ASN A 234 -9.69 43.32 11.70
CA ASN A 234 -10.86 43.13 12.56
C ASN A 234 -11.01 41.66 12.99
N LYS A 235 -10.80 41.37 14.29
CA LYS A 235 -10.85 40.01 14.86
C LYS A 235 -12.17 39.28 14.62
N VAL A 236 -13.31 39.96 14.69
CA VAL A 236 -14.64 39.34 14.47
C VAL A 236 -14.81 38.94 13.01
N LYS A 237 -14.39 39.81 12.09
CA LYS A 237 -14.45 39.48 10.65
C LYS A 237 -13.46 38.37 10.30
N MET A 238 -12.25 38.39 10.86
CA MET A 238 -11.26 37.32 10.69
C MET A 238 -11.79 35.98 11.18
N PHE A 239 -12.41 35.92 12.36
CA PHE A 239 -13.02 34.69 12.88
C PHE A 239 -14.13 34.16 11.95
N ARG A 240 -14.99 35.04 11.41
CA ARG A 240 -16.04 34.63 10.46
C ARG A 240 -15.46 34.09 9.14
N VAL A 241 -14.42 34.73 8.61
CA VAL A 241 -13.79 34.30 7.35
C VAL A 241 -13.03 33.00 7.54
N ALA A 242 -12.14 32.92 8.53
CA ALA A 242 -11.36 31.72 8.84
C ALA A 242 -12.27 30.55 9.27
N GLY A 243 -13.28 30.82 10.09
CA GLY A 243 -14.25 29.80 10.50
C GLY A 243 -15.06 29.26 9.32
N LEU A 244 -15.50 30.11 8.39
CA LEU A 244 -16.17 29.64 7.17
C LEU A 244 -15.22 28.84 6.27
N PHE A 245 -13.96 29.27 6.16
CA PHE A 245 -12.94 28.57 5.39
C PHE A 245 -12.73 27.14 5.91
N ILE A 246 -12.36 27.00 7.20
CA ILE A 246 -12.15 25.69 7.86
C ILE A 246 -13.41 24.82 7.77
N PHE A 247 -14.59 25.40 7.97
CA PHE A 247 -15.84 24.63 7.91
C PHE A 247 -16.13 24.14 6.48
N ALA A 248 -15.93 24.98 5.47
CA ALA A 248 -16.10 24.60 4.07
C ALA A 248 -15.11 23.50 3.70
N GLU A 249 -13.86 23.63 4.13
CA GLU A 249 -12.79 22.68 3.92
C GLU A 249 -13.07 21.31 4.55
N ALA A 250 -13.45 21.28 5.84
CA ALA A 250 -13.85 20.04 6.50
C ALA A 250 -14.99 19.32 5.77
N ILE A 251 -16.01 20.06 5.30
CA ILE A 251 -17.12 19.50 4.52
C ILE A 251 -16.61 18.98 3.17
N MET A 252 -15.85 19.78 2.44
CA MET A 252 -15.37 19.41 1.11
C MET A 252 -14.47 18.17 1.18
N TYR A 253 -13.53 18.12 2.12
CA TYR A 253 -12.66 16.96 2.29
C TYR A 253 -13.44 15.72 2.73
N PHE A 254 -14.44 15.86 3.61
CA PHE A 254 -15.35 14.77 3.97
C PHE A 254 -16.09 14.21 2.74
N LEU A 255 -16.56 15.09 1.86
CA LEU A 255 -17.23 14.71 0.62
C LEU A 255 -16.25 14.03 -0.35
N ILE A 256 -15.02 14.56 -0.47
CA ILE A 256 -13.96 13.96 -1.28
C ILE A 256 -13.67 12.53 -0.79
N LEU A 257 -13.47 12.31 0.52
CA LEU A 257 -13.22 10.97 1.07
C LEU A 257 -14.39 10.02 0.84
N ASN A 258 -15.63 10.49 0.99
CA ASN A 258 -16.81 9.67 0.74
C ASN A 258 -16.97 9.32 -0.73
N ALA A 259 -16.70 10.26 -1.64
CA ALA A 259 -16.66 9.99 -3.08
C ALA A 259 -15.52 9.02 -3.42
N TRP A 260 -14.35 9.21 -2.78
CA TRP A 260 -13.13 8.46 -3.03
C TRP A 260 -13.27 6.96 -2.76
N ILE A 261 -14.03 6.58 -1.72
CA ILE A 261 -14.30 5.19 -1.37
C ILE A 261 -14.96 4.41 -2.53
N TYR A 262 -15.68 5.08 -3.42
CA TYR A 262 -16.37 4.46 -4.56
C TYR A 262 -15.59 4.59 -5.88
N THR A 263 -14.56 5.45 -5.95
CA THR A 263 -13.73 5.61 -7.13
C THR A 263 -12.51 4.69 -7.05
N TRP A 264 -12.63 3.46 -7.54
CA TRP A 264 -11.58 2.43 -7.44
C TRP A 264 -10.60 2.38 -8.63
N ASP A 265 -10.73 3.28 -9.61
CA ASP A 265 -9.95 3.19 -10.85
C ASP A 265 -8.57 3.88 -10.74
N PHE A 266 -7.73 3.35 -9.84
CA PHE A 266 -6.40 3.85 -9.52
C PHE A 266 -5.42 3.80 -10.69
N VAL A 267 -5.57 2.86 -11.63
CA VAL A 267 -4.60 2.68 -12.72
C VAL A 267 -4.71 3.79 -13.77
N GLY A 268 -5.92 4.34 -13.95
CA GLY A 268 -6.16 5.48 -14.84
C GLY A 268 -5.82 6.82 -14.20
N LEU A 269 -6.22 7.03 -12.94
CA LEU A 269 -6.10 8.33 -12.28
C LEU A 269 -4.65 8.66 -11.88
N ASP A 270 -3.89 7.71 -11.32
CA ASP A 270 -2.48 7.90 -10.92
C ASP A 270 -1.59 8.22 -12.13
N LYS A 271 -1.90 7.67 -13.31
CA LYS A 271 -1.15 7.92 -14.55
C LYS A 271 -1.20 9.38 -15.01
N TRP A 272 -2.28 10.10 -14.69
CA TRP A 272 -2.50 11.46 -15.19
C TRP A 272 -2.48 12.51 -14.07
N VAL A 273 -3.16 12.26 -12.95
CA VAL A 273 -3.27 13.21 -11.85
C VAL A 273 -1.94 13.40 -11.14
N THR A 274 -1.23 12.31 -10.84
CA THR A 274 0.06 12.37 -10.12
C THR A 274 1.12 13.18 -10.88
N PRO A 275 1.30 13.00 -12.22
CA PRO A 275 2.19 13.89 -12.98
C PRO A 275 1.72 15.34 -13.05
N ILE A 276 0.41 15.59 -13.21
CA ILE A 276 -0.13 16.97 -13.25
C ILE A 276 0.18 17.69 -11.94
N VAL A 277 -0.06 17.03 -10.81
CA VAL A 277 0.19 17.57 -9.46
C VAL A 277 1.69 17.77 -9.24
N GLY A 278 2.51 16.83 -9.69
CA GLY A 278 3.97 16.98 -9.65
C GLY A 278 4.46 18.21 -10.44
N ILE A 279 3.90 18.45 -11.63
CA ILE A 279 4.20 19.64 -12.45
C ILE A 279 3.75 20.92 -11.74
N VAL A 280 2.52 20.96 -11.22
CA VAL A 280 1.99 22.11 -10.47
C VAL A 280 2.85 22.39 -9.23
N GLY A 281 3.25 21.34 -8.52
CA GLY A 281 4.15 21.42 -7.36
C GLY A 281 5.51 22.03 -7.71
N ILE A 282 6.12 21.60 -8.83
CA ILE A 282 7.38 22.18 -9.33
C ILE A 282 7.20 23.65 -9.73
N ILE A 283 6.14 23.99 -10.46
CA ILE A 283 5.85 25.37 -10.88
C ILE A 283 5.65 26.27 -9.64
N GLY A 284 4.84 25.81 -8.68
CA GLY A 284 4.60 26.51 -7.42
C GLY A 284 5.88 26.68 -6.61
N GLY A 285 6.70 25.63 -6.51
CA GLY A 285 7.97 25.70 -5.79
C GLY A 285 9.00 26.63 -6.46
N ILE A 286 9.09 26.63 -7.80
CA ILE A 286 9.92 27.60 -8.55
C ILE A 286 9.41 29.02 -8.30
N PHE A 287 8.10 29.24 -8.29
CA PHE A 287 7.51 30.54 -7.97
C PHE A 287 7.91 31.02 -6.57
N PHE A 288 7.85 30.14 -5.56
CA PHE A 288 8.26 30.47 -4.19
C PHE A 288 9.77 30.79 -4.10
N ILE A 289 10.65 29.99 -4.74
CA ILE A 289 12.09 30.27 -4.76
C ILE A 289 12.38 31.58 -5.49
N LYS A 290 11.73 31.84 -6.63
CA LYS A 290 11.88 33.11 -7.37
C LYS A 290 11.47 34.29 -6.50
N ASN A 291 10.42 34.13 -5.69
CA ASN A 291 9.97 35.15 -4.77
C ASN A 291 10.96 35.39 -3.62
N TYR A 292 11.66 34.34 -3.16
CA TYR A 292 12.77 34.47 -2.21
C TYR A 292 13.98 35.22 -2.79
N LEU A 293 14.33 34.95 -4.06
CA LEU A 293 15.49 35.55 -4.74
C LEU A 293 15.29 37.01 -5.16
N LYS A 294 14.05 37.52 -5.17
CA LYS A 294 13.79 38.94 -5.43
C LYS A 294 14.44 39.81 -4.34
N LYS A 295 15.29 40.75 -4.75
CA LYS A 295 15.93 41.72 -3.85
C LYS A 295 14.89 42.73 -3.33
N GLY A 296 14.59 42.65 -2.05
CA GLY A 296 13.75 43.57 -1.29
C GLY A 296 13.41 42.92 0.06
N ASP A 297 13.53 43.63 1.18
CA ASP A 297 13.27 43.09 2.53
C ASP A 297 11.80 43.07 2.91
N THR A 298 10.92 43.13 1.91
CA THR A 298 9.49 43.16 2.10
C THR A 298 8.85 42.31 1.01
N LEU A 299 7.98 41.38 1.41
CA LEU A 299 6.89 40.85 0.57
C LEU A 299 5.83 41.94 0.32
N GLU A 300 6.29 43.17 0.13
CA GLU A 300 5.45 44.26 -0.30
C GLU A 300 5.20 44.04 -1.78
N CYS A 301 3.92 44.04 -2.16
CA CYS A 301 3.53 44.44 -3.48
C CYS A 301 4.45 45.58 -3.92
N GLU A 302 4.98 45.46 -5.14
CA GLU A 302 5.67 46.51 -5.87
C GLU A 302 4.72 47.71 -6.02
N VAL A 303 4.59 48.48 -4.96
CA VAL A 303 4.02 49.82 -4.95
C VAL A 303 5.16 50.70 -4.50
N THR A 304 5.95 51.07 -5.49
CA THR A 304 7.02 52.08 -5.45
C THR A 304 6.53 53.47 -5.04
N ASN A 305 5.23 53.65 -4.75
CA ASN A 305 4.64 54.89 -4.26
C ASN A 305 3.87 54.69 -2.95
N LEU A 306 4.25 55.44 -1.92
CA LEU A 306 3.51 55.61 -0.65
C LEU A 306 2.02 55.92 -0.88
N GLU A 307 1.70 56.70 -1.92
CA GLU A 307 0.31 56.98 -2.32
C GLU A 307 -0.44 55.75 -2.85
N GLN A 308 0.18 54.95 -3.71
CA GLN A 308 -0.47 53.74 -4.23
C GLN A 308 -0.64 52.70 -3.12
N ARG A 309 0.33 52.57 -2.23
CA ARG A 309 0.23 51.70 -1.05
C ARG A 309 -0.86 52.17 -0.09
N ALA A 310 -1.00 53.47 0.13
CA ALA A 310 -2.11 54.05 0.89
C ALA A 310 -3.47 53.91 0.18
N LYS A 311 -3.50 53.94 -1.16
CA LYS A 311 -4.71 53.76 -1.98
C LYS A 311 -5.17 52.29 -2.01
N ILE A 312 -4.22 51.36 -2.10
CA ILE A 312 -4.46 49.91 -2.00
C ILE A 312 -4.87 49.56 -0.56
N SER A 313 -4.15 50.05 0.45
CA SER A 313 -4.52 49.84 1.85
C SER A 313 -5.90 50.44 2.17
N ARG A 314 -6.26 51.61 1.62
CA ARG A 314 -7.62 52.16 1.70
C ARG A 314 -8.65 51.32 0.98
N LYS A 315 -8.37 50.83 -0.24
CA LYS A 315 -9.27 49.92 -0.96
C LYS A 315 -9.48 48.60 -0.21
N ILE A 316 -8.42 48.02 0.34
CA ILE A 316 -8.47 46.81 1.17
C ILE A 316 -9.25 47.10 2.45
N LYS A 317 -9.03 48.23 3.13
CA LYS A 317 -9.83 48.65 4.30
C LYS A 317 -11.29 48.88 3.96
N ASP A 318 -11.60 49.46 2.81
CA ASP A 318 -12.96 49.74 2.36
C ASP A 318 -13.71 48.44 2.03
N ILE A 319 -13.04 47.50 1.34
CA ILE A 319 -13.52 46.13 1.12
C ILE A 319 -13.66 45.38 2.46
N ALA A 320 -12.68 45.51 3.35
CA ALA A 320 -12.70 44.91 4.68
C ALA A 320 -13.77 45.50 5.60
N ASN A 321 -14.21 46.75 5.37
CA ASN A 321 -15.24 47.42 6.16
C ASN A 321 -16.65 47.15 5.64
N LYS A 322 -16.82 46.72 4.38
CA LYS A 322 -18.11 46.26 3.88
C LYS A 322 -18.67 45.08 4.71
N PRO A 323 -20.00 44.94 4.80
CA PRO A 323 -20.64 43.82 5.48
C PRO A 323 -20.24 42.51 4.80
N PHE A 324 -20.22 41.42 5.57
CA PHE A 324 -19.99 40.08 5.02
C PHE A 324 -21.14 39.77 4.06
N THR A 325 -20.84 39.72 2.76
CA THR A 325 -21.84 39.48 1.71
C THR A 325 -21.80 38.02 1.27
N LEU A 326 -22.89 37.56 0.65
CA LEU A 326 -22.95 36.23 0.04
C LEU A 326 -21.82 36.00 -0.97
N LEU A 327 -21.43 37.04 -1.72
CA LEU A 327 -20.32 36.98 -2.67
C LEU A 327 -18.98 36.73 -1.98
N THR A 328 -18.76 37.35 -0.80
CA THR A 328 -17.55 37.11 0.00
C THR A 328 -17.53 35.68 0.52
N ALA A 329 -18.68 35.15 0.97
CA ALA A 329 -18.82 33.77 1.40
C ALA A 329 -18.52 32.76 0.28
N LEU A 330 -19.09 32.98 -0.92
CA LEU A 330 -18.83 32.15 -2.10
C LEU A 330 -17.36 32.20 -2.54
N GLY A 331 -16.71 33.35 -2.45
CA GLY A 331 -15.27 33.48 -2.71
C GLY A 331 -14.42 32.67 -1.73
N ILE A 332 -14.77 32.66 -0.45
CA ILE A 332 -14.09 31.86 0.58
C ILE A 332 -14.29 30.36 0.33
N ILE A 333 -15.51 29.94 0.02
CA ILE A 333 -15.83 28.53 -0.30
C ILE A 333 -15.07 28.09 -1.56
N GLY A 334 -15.02 28.93 -2.60
CA GLY A 334 -14.26 28.63 -3.82
C GLY A 334 -12.76 28.53 -3.57
N LEU A 335 -12.22 29.38 -2.68
CA LEU A 335 -10.83 29.27 -2.25
C LEU A 335 -10.59 27.95 -1.48
N ALA A 336 -11.43 27.62 -0.51
CA ALA A 336 -11.34 26.38 0.26
C ALA A 336 -11.38 25.15 -0.65
N LEU A 337 -12.29 25.12 -1.63
CA LEU A 337 -12.35 24.04 -2.63
C LEU A 337 -11.05 23.93 -3.42
N SER A 338 -10.51 25.04 -3.90
CA SER A 338 -9.26 25.04 -4.66
C SER A 338 -8.10 24.49 -3.83
N VAL A 339 -8.05 24.82 -2.55
CA VAL A 339 -7.00 24.38 -1.62
C VAL A 339 -7.13 22.89 -1.33
N ASN A 340 -8.32 22.43 -0.96
CA ASN A 340 -8.62 21.00 -0.71
C ASN A 340 -8.23 20.09 -1.87
N VAL A 341 -8.52 20.48 -3.11
CA VAL A 341 -8.16 19.68 -4.30
C VAL A 341 -6.66 19.53 -4.43
N ILE A 342 -5.89 20.61 -4.18
CA ILE A 342 -4.43 20.58 -4.27
C ILE A 342 -3.85 19.75 -3.12
N GLU A 343 -4.37 19.93 -1.90
CA GLU A 343 -3.93 19.19 -0.71
C GLU A 343 -4.17 17.70 -0.86
N PHE A 344 -5.40 17.33 -1.18
CA PHE A 344 -5.79 15.94 -1.44
C PHE A 344 -4.87 15.30 -2.48
N ALA A 345 -4.51 16.03 -3.53
CA ALA A 345 -3.63 15.51 -4.56
C ALA A 345 -2.16 15.40 -4.10
N CYS A 346 -1.69 16.30 -3.25
CA CYS A 346 -0.35 16.25 -2.66
C CYS A 346 -0.19 15.10 -1.64
N SER A 347 -1.27 14.64 -1.01
CA SER A 347 -1.25 13.58 0.02
C SER A 347 -2.10 12.36 -0.31
N VAL A 348 -2.52 12.19 -1.57
CA VAL A 348 -3.51 11.19 -2.05
C VAL A 348 -3.29 9.77 -1.52
N GLY A 349 -2.04 9.36 -1.29
CA GLY A 349 -1.69 8.05 -0.74
C GLY A 349 -2.25 7.78 0.66
N ILE A 350 -2.37 8.81 1.52
CA ILE A 350 -2.89 8.68 2.89
C ILE A 350 -4.40 8.45 2.89
N PRO A 351 -5.24 9.31 2.27
CA PRO A 351 -6.67 9.04 2.04
C PRO A 351 -6.93 7.68 1.40
N GLN A 352 -6.13 7.30 0.40
CA GLN A 352 -6.25 6.00 -0.26
C GLN A 352 -6.00 4.84 0.70
N THR A 353 -4.92 4.90 1.48
CA THR A 353 -4.60 3.86 2.47
C THR A 353 -5.70 3.78 3.52
N TYR A 354 -6.18 4.92 4.01
CA TYR A 354 -7.20 5.00 5.03
C TYR A 354 -8.55 4.42 4.55
N THR A 355 -9.02 4.85 3.38
CA THR A 355 -10.26 4.32 2.79
C THR A 355 -10.16 2.83 2.52
N LYS A 356 -8.97 2.34 2.13
CA LYS A 356 -8.71 0.91 1.99
C LYS A 356 -8.77 0.15 3.31
N ILE A 357 -8.21 0.69 4.39
CA ILE A 357 -8.30 0.10 5.74
C ILE A 357 -9.77 -0.05 6.16
N LEU A 358 -10.60 0.99 5.94
CA LEU A 358 -12.03 0.91 6.24
C LEU A 358 -12.74 -0.16 5.40
N GLN A 359 -12.44 -0.28 4.12
CA GLN A 359 -13.01 -1.32 3.26
C GLN A 359 -12.60 -2.73 3.70
N ILE A 360 -11.33 -2.95 4.06
CA ILE A 360 -10.82 -4.25 4.51
C ILE A 360 -11.48 -4.69 5.83
N ASN A 361 -11.79 -3.73 6.71
CA ASN A 361 -12.45 -4.00 7.99
C ASN A 361 -13.98 -4.16 7.87
N ASP A 362 -14.54 -4.17 6.66
CA ASP A 362 -15.98 -4.33 6.37
C ASP A 362 -16.88 -3.47 7.28
N VAL A 363 -16.48 -2.22 7.50
CA VAL A 363 -17.23 -1.34 8.39
C VAL A 363 -18.59 -0.97 7.77
N SER A 364 -19.62 -1.03 8.61
CA SER A 364 -20.97 -0.57 8.24
C SER A 364 -20.93 0.89 7.79
N PHE A 365 -21.93 1.30 7.01
CA PHE A 365 -22.02 2.68 6.51
C PHE A 365 -21.88 3.72 7.63
N TRP A 366 -22.57 3.54 8.76
CA TRP A 366 -22.52 4.49 9.87
C TRP A 366 -21.17 4.50 10.60
N ALA A 367 -20.56 3.32 10.79
CA ALA A 367 -19.22 3.23 11.38
C ALA A 367 -18.18 3.91 10.46
N ARG A 368 -18.32 3.74 9.14
CA ARG A 368 -17.51 4.44 8.14
C ARG A 368 -17.62 5.95 8.28
N GLN A 369 -18.85 6.50 8.33
CA GLN A 369 -19.04 7.95 8.51
C GLN A 369 -18.42 8.45 9.81
N PHE A 370 -18.58 7.70 10.90
CA PHE A 370 -17.97 8.03 12.17
C PHE A 370 -16.44 8.11 12.08
N TYR A 371 -15.78 7.07 11.54
CA TYR A 371 -14.33 7.07 11.39
C TYR A 371 -13.86 8.18 10.45
N THR A 372 -14.55 8.40 9.32
CA THR A 372 -14.23 9.50 8.40
C THR A 372 -14.34 10.85 9.10
N ILE A 373 -15.33 11.10 9.94
CA ILE A 373 -15.40 12.33 10.73
C ILE A 373 -14.19 12.47 11.68
N ILE A 374 -13.78 11.38 12.35
CA ILE A 374 -12.58 11.40 13.19
C ILE A 374 -11.32 11.72 12.37
N TYR A 375 -11.22 11.17 11.17
CA TYR A 375 -10.16 11.50 10.23
C TYR A 375 -10.15 13.00 9.91
N ILE A 376 -11.30 13.57 9.56
CA ILE A 376 -11.45 15.00 9.26
C ILE A 376 -11.07 15.87 10.47
N ILE A 377 -11.44 15.46 11.68
CA ILE A 377 -11.03 16.18 12.89
C ILE A 377 -9.51 16.24 12.99
N GLY A 378 -8.82 15.10 12.75
CA GLY A 378 -7.36 15.04 12.71
C GLY A 378 -6.76 15.91 11.60
N TYR A 379 -7.32 15.83 10.40
CA TYR A 379 -6.92 16.61 9.22
C TYR A 379 -7.03 18.11 9.45
N MET A 380 -7.99 18.59 10.25
CA MET A 380 -8.17 20.03 10.52
C MET A 380 -7.37 20.57 11.72
N ILE A 381 -6.60 19.73 12.41
CA ILE A 381 -5.88 20.14 13.62
C ILE A 381 -4.90 21.28 13.33
N ASP A 382 -4.12 21.18 12.26
CA ASP A 382 -3.07 22.15 11.96
C ASP A 382 -3.67 23.49 11.53
N ASP A 383 -4.72 23.51 10.73
CA ASP A 383 -5.46 24.74 10.39
C ASP A 383 -6.02 25.43 11.64
N ILE A 384 -6.70 24.68 12.51
CA ILE A 384 -7.25 25.21 13.76
C ILE A 384 -6.14 25.82 14.62
N ILE A 385 -4.98 25.16 14.72
CA ILE A 385 -3.82 25.67 15.45
C ILE A 385 -3.31 26.96 14.80
N VAL A 386 -3.09 26.96 13.50
CA VAL A 386 -2.48 28.07 12.77
C VAL A 386 -3.39 29.30 12.76
N PHE A 387 -4.68 29.15 12.44
CA PHE A 387 -5.66 30.24 12.54
C PHE A 387 -5.88 30.68 13.98
N GLY A 388 -5.87 29.76 14.95
CA GLY A 388 -5.98 30.07 16.37
C GLY A 388 -4.84 30.97 16.83
N LEU A 389 -3.59 30.59 16.52
CA LEU A 389 -2.40 31.40 16.79
C LEU A 389 -2.46 32.76 16.09
N ALA A 390 -2.93 32.80 14.85
CA ALA A 390 -3.10 34.05 14.12
C ALA A 390 -4.10 35.00 14.78
N LEU A 391 -5.28 34.50 15.19
CA LEU A 391 -6.32 35.29 15.87
C LEU A 391 -5.87 35.82 17.22
N LEU A 392 -5.15 35.00 18.01
CA LEU A 392 -4.57 35.40 19.29
C LEU A 392 -3.50 36.49 19.10
N SER A 393 -2.74 36.38 18.01
CA SER A 393 -1.57 37.21 17.79
C SER A 393 -1.78 38.34 16.78
N VAL A 394 -3.01 38.66 16.36
CA VAL A 394 -3.34 39.79 15.44
C VAL A 394 -2.68 41.12 15.81
N ASN A 395 -2.44 41.35 17.11
CA ASN A 395 -1.85 42.61 17.60
C ASN A 395 -0.30 42.56 17.73
N GLN A 396 0.31 41.40 17.49
CA GLN A 396 1.73 41.09 17.79
C GLN A 396 2.45 40.45 16.58
N LEU A 397 1.72 39.76 15.69
CA LEU A 397 2.19 39.16 14.44
C LEU A 397 2.36 40.25 13.39
N GLN A 398 3.43 41.02 13.51
CA GLN A 398 4.15 41.38 12.30
C GLN A 398 4.96 40.14 11.94
N LEU A 399 4.42 39.28 11.06
CA LEU A 399 5.23 38.22 10.45
C LEU A 399 6.47 38.93 9.89
N THR A 400 7.60 38.76 10.58
CA THR A 400 8.83 39.44 10.20
C THR A 400 9.13 39.05 8.77
N THR A 401 9.39 40.02 7.92
CA THR A 401 9.66 39.81 6.49
C THR A 401 10.78 38.78 6.27
N LYS A 402 11.68 38.67 7.24
CA LYS A 402 12.72 37.64 7.36
C LYS A 402 12.15 36.22 7.46
N TYR A 403 11.16 35.96 8.32
CA TYR A 403 10.55 34.64 8.47
C TYR A 403 9.82 34.22 7.19
N SER A 404 9.05 35.13 6.59
CA SER A 404 8.31 34.84 5.37
C SER A 404 9.22 34.60 4.14
N LYS A 405 10.41 35.24 4.08
CA LYS A 405 11.44 34.90 3.09
C LYS A 405 11.94 33.46 3.23
N TRP A 406 12.35 33.05 4.43
CA TRP A 406 12.87 31.69 4.66
C TRP A 406 11.80 30.63 4.42
N VAL A 407 10.56 30.92 4.79
CA VAL A 407 9.36 30.13 4.45
C VAL A 407 9.25 29.89 2.94
N ASN A 408 9.34 30.94 2.12
CA ASN A 408 9.28 30.79 0.66
C ASN A 408 10.45 29.96 0.09
N LEU A 409 11.66 30.08 0.66
CA LEU A 409 12.80 29.27 0.22
C LEU A 409 12.59 27.78 0.55
N PHE A 410 12.37 27.46 1.83
CA PHE A 410 12.26 26.07 2.27
C PHE A 410 11.01 25.40 1.71
N GLY A 411 9.88 26.12 1.66
CA GLY A 411 8.67 25.64 1.03
C GLY A 411 8.82 25.38 -0.45
N GLY A 412 9.47 26.31 -1.17
CA GLY A 412 9.74 26.14 -2.58
C GLY A 412 10.65 24.95 -2.89
N ILE A 413 11.71 24.76 -2.10
CA ILE A 413 12.59 23.59 -2.21
C ILE A 413 11.81 22.30 -1.96
N LEU A 414 11.03 22.25 -0.88
CA LEU A 414 10.25 21.06 -0.51
C LEU A 414 9.20 20.72 -1.57
N MET A 415 8.47 21.71 -2.10
CA MET A 415 7.49 21.51 -3.18
C MET A 415 8.14 21.01 -4.48
N ILE A 416 9.33 21.51 -4.83
CA ILE A 416 10.08 20.99 -5.99
C ILE A 416 10.50 19.55 -5.76
N ILE A 417 11.05 19.23 -4.59
CA ILE A 417 11.47 17.86 -4.26
C ILE A 417 10.28 16.90 -4.34
N LEU A 418 9.15 17.24 -3.70
CA LEU A 418 7.95 16.42 -3.73
C LEU A 418 7.40 16.28 -5.15
N GLY A 419 7.33 17.36 -5.92
CA GLY A 419 6.88 17.31 -7.31
C GLY A 419 7.79 16.48 -8.21
N LEU A 420 9.11 16.52 -8.00
CA LEU A 420 10.07 15.66 -8.70
C LEU A 420 9.91 14.19 -8.32
N ILE A 421 9.64 13.88 -7.04
CA ILE A 421 9.39 12.50 -6.60
C ILE A 421 8.11 11.97 -7.28
N LEU A 422 7.04 12.77 -7.30
CA LEU A 422 5.77 12.42 -7.98
C LEU A 422 5.95 12.19 -9.49
N LEU A 423 6.90 12.86 -10.15
CA LEU A 423 7.17 12.68 -11.58
C LEU A 423 8.12 11.52 -11.90
N LEU A 424 9.20 11.37 -11.13
CA LEU A 424 10.29 10.45 -11.45
C LEU A 424 10.10 9.06 -10.84
N LYS A 425 9.56 9.01 -9.62
CA LYS A 425 9.37 7.75 -8.89
C LYS A 425 8.24 7.88 -7.86
N PRO A 426 6.96 7.96 -8.31
CA PRO A 426 5.81 8.05 -7.41
C PRO A 426 5.76 6.92 -6.37
N SER A 427 6.34 5.74 -6.69
CA SER A 427 6.44 4.60 -5.77
C SER A 427 7.29 4.86 -4.50
N LEU A 428 7.95 6.02 -4.37
CA LEU A 428 8.57 6.46 -3.11
C LEU A 428 7.55 7.05 -2.13
N LEU A 429 6.41 7.53 -2.64
CA LEU A 429 5.34 8.17 -1.88
C LEU A 429 4.11 7.27 -1.74
N ILE A 430 3.93 6.35 -2.69
CA ILE A 430 2.85 5.36 -2.70
C ILE A 430 3.45 4.04 -2.21
N MET A 431 2.98 3.60 -1.04
CA MET A 431 3.39 2.35 -0.39
C MET A 431 2.51 1.18 -0.82
#